data_AF-A0A2T7NVE3-F1
#
_entry.id   AF-A0A2T7NVE3-F1
#
_cell.length_a   1.000
_cell.length_b   1.000
_cell.length_c   1.000
_cell.angle_alpha   90.00
_cell.angle_beta   90.00
_cell.angle_gamma   90.00
#
_symmetry.space_group_name_H-M   'P 1'
#
loop_
_entity.id
_entity.type
_entity.pdbx_description
1 polymer ?
#
loop_
_entity_poly.entity_id
_entity_poly.type
_entity_poly.pdbx_seq_one_letter_code
_entity_poly.pdbx_strand_id
1 'polypeptide(L)'
;MRGVLTQIALPVFSAHAGYCTGAHQIRCKNNRCMPLEFRCDGKNDCGDGTDEVDCASFTCSRGEFKCSNGHCIEEIYLCDGDDDCFDKSDEQPSNCPSGKRAV
;
A
#
# COMPACT_ATOMS: atom_id res chain seq x y z
N MET A 1 36.73 24.10 -32.07
CA MET A 1 35.39 23.85 -32.65
C MET A 1 34.88 22.56 -32.03
N ARG A 2 33.63 22.58 -31.57
CA ARG A 2 33.02 21.70 -30.58
C ARG A 2 33.28 20.20 -30.84
N GLY A 3 33.92 19.54 -29.88
CA GLY A 3 33.89 18.08 -29.76
C GLY A 3 32.48 17.65 -29.36
N VAL A 4 31.87 16.78 -30.16
CA VAL A 4 30.59 16.16 -29.83
C VAL A 4 30.90 14.70 -29.57
N LEU A 5 30.97 14.34 -28.29
CA LEU A 5 30.96 12.95 -27.84
C LEU A 5 29.71 12.30 -28.43
N THR A 6 29.91 11.27 -29.25
CA THR A 6 28.89 10.33 -29.68
C THR A 6 28.27 9.70 -28.42
N GLN A 7 27.01 10.05 -28.19
CA GLN A 7 26.22 9.63 -27.03
C GLN A 7 26.22 8.11 -26.94
N ILE A 8 26.60 7.62 -25.76
CA ILE A 8 26.46 6.24 -25.34
C ILE A 8 24.96 5.95 -25.30
N ALA A 9 24.42 5.42 -26.39
CA ALA A 9 23.06 4.90 -26.42
C ALA A 9 23.05 3.54 -25.69
N LEU A 10 23.09 3.58 -24.36
CA LEU A 10 22.39 2.57 -23.58
C LEU A 10 20.93 2.70 -24.03
N PRO A 11 20.31 1.66 -24.59
CA PRO A 11 18.89 1.75 -24.87
C PRO A 11 18.22 1.84 -23.52
N VAL A 12 17.79 3.05 -23.15
CA VAL A 12 16.86 3.27 -22.05
C VAL A 12 15.54 2.67 -22.51
N PHE A 13 15.46 1.33 -22.50
CA PHE A 13 14.22 0.57 -22.51
C PHE A 13 13.55 0.79 -21.15
N SER A 14 13.02 1.98 -20.95
CA SER A 14 11.97 2.20 -19.97
C SER A 14 10.94 3.11 -20.63
N ALA A 15 10.35 2.57 -21.69
CA ALA A 15 8.97 2.85 -22.02
C ALA A 15 8.14 2.38 -20.83
N HIS A 16 7.90 3.30 -19.92
CA HIS A 16 7.26 2.99 -18.66
C HIS A 16 6.01 3.88 -18.65
N ALA A 17 5.14 3.56 -19.61
CA ALA A 17 3.87 4.20 -19.88
C ALA A 17 2.84 3.71 -18.83
N GLY A 18 2.34 4.62 -18.01
CA GLY A 18 1.10 4.43 -17.24
C GLY A 18 1.16 3.57 -15.97
N TYR A 19 2.34 3.30 -15.42
CA TYR A 19 2.50 2.57 -14.16
C TYR A 19 2.91 3.54 -13.03
N CYS A 20 2.43 3.30 -11.82
CA CYS A 20 2.88 4.08 -10.67
C CYS A 20 4.36 3.76 -10.41
N THR A 21 5.18 4.81 -10.26
CA THR A 21 6.64 4.70 -10.25
C THR A 21 7.21 4.27 -8.90
N GLY A 22 6.40 4.28 -7.84
CA GLY A 22 6.78 3.79 -6.52
C GLY A 22 6.45 2.31 -6.33
N ALA A 23 7.37 1.55 -5.74
CA ALA A 23 7.16 0.14 -5.40
C ALA A 23 5.96 -0.09 -4.45
N HIS A 24 5.57 0.95 -3.70
CA HIS A 24 4.42 0.95 -2.80
C HIS A 24 3.33 1.93 -3.26
N GLN A 25 3.07 2.02 -4.57
CA GLN A 25 1.99 2.83 -5.12
C GLN A 25 1.01 1.98 -5.92
N ILE A 26 -0.28 2.23 -5.73
CA ILE A 26 -1.37 1.62 -6.48
C ILE A 26 -2.03 2.63 -7.41
N ARG A 27 -2.46 2.15 -8.57
CA ARG A 27 -3.16 2.97 -9.57
C ARG A 27 -4.66 2.90 -9.35
N CYS A 28 -5.23 4.06 -9.11
CA CYS A 28 -6.66 4.33 -9.10
C CYS A 28 -7.34 4.05 -10.43
N LYS A 29 -8.67 3.91 -10.43
CA LYS A 29 -9.45 3.80 -11.67
C LYS A 29 -9.38 5.07 -12.51
N ASN A 30 -9.30 6.24 -11.88
CA ASN A 30 -9.08 7.53 -12.54
C ASN A 30 -7.63 7.78 -13.02
N ASN A 31 -6.74 6.76 -12.98
CA ASN A 31 -5.31 6.83 -13.32
C ASN A 31 -4.44 7.67 -12.39
N ARG A 32 -4.95 8.11 -11.24
CA ARG A 32 -4.14 8.68 -10.18
C ARG A 32 -3.31 7.59 -9.49
N CYS A 33 -2.15 7.95 -8.99
CA CYS A 33 -1.32 7.07 -8.18
C CYS A 33 -1.38 7.54 -6.73
N MET A 34 -1.55 6.58 -5.83
CA MET A 34 -1.57 6.80 -4.39
C MET A 34 -0.74 5.73 -3.69
N PRO A 35 -0.22 6.02 -2.50
CA PRO A 35 0.40 5.02 -1.63
C PRO A 35 -0.49 3.80 -1.40
N LEU A 36 0.11 2.63 -1.28
CA LEU A 36 -0.60 1.39 -0.93
C LEU A 36 -1.27 1.49 0.45
N GLU A 37 -0.68 2.26 1.38
CA GLU A 37 -1.18 2.46 2.74
C GLU A 37 -2.55 3.17 2.78
N PHE A 38 -2.88 3.95 1.75
CA PHE A 38 -4.18 4.62 1.62
C PHE A 38 -5.24 3.74 0.95
N ARG A 39 -4.90 2.51 0.58
CA ARG A 39 -5.88 1.55 0.09
C ARG A 39 -6.71 1.08 1.28
N CYS A 40 -8.02 1.26 1.24
CA CYS A 40 -8.93 0.77 2.26
C CYS A 40 -8.64 1.35 3.65
N ASP A 41 -8.23 2.63 3.70
CA ASP A 41 -7.94 3.34 4.95
C ASP A 41 -9.17 4.09 5.51
N GLY A 42 -10.34 3.91 4.87
CA GLY A 42 -11.58 4.59 5.20
C GLY A 42 -11.72 5.98 4.58
N LYS A 43 -10.77 6.44 3.76
CA LYS A 43 -10.80 7.75 3.10
C LYS A 43 -10.73 7.61 1.59
N ASN A 44 -11.30 8.60 0.91
CA ASN A 44 -11.27 8.67 -0.55
C ASN A 44 -10.05 9.49 -1.00
N ASP A 45 -8.87 8.87 -0.97
CA ASP A 45 -7.59 9.44 -1.43
C ASP A 45 -7.44 9.41 -2.96
N CYS A 46 -8.15 8.48 -3.57
CA CYS A 46 -8.23 8.30 -4.99
C CYS A 46 -9.05 9.43 -5.66
N GLY A 47 -10.00 10.03 -4.93
CA GLY A 47 -10.94 11.05 -5.38
C GLY A 47 -12.19 10.49 -6.07
N ASP A 48 -12.14 9.25 -6.56
CA ASP A 48 -13.25 8.51 -7.14
C ASP A 48 -13.77 7.36 -6.25
N GLY A 49 -13.19 7.20 -5.06
CA GLY A 49 -13.52 6.19 -4.05
C GLY A 49 -13.08 4.77 -4.42
N THR A 50 -12.27 4.59 -5.48
CA THR A 50 -11.91 3.24 -5.95
C THR A 50 -10.79 2.57 -5.15
N ASP A 51 -10.17 3.32 -4.24
CA ASP A 51 -9.38 2.84 -3.12
C ASP A 51 -10.23 2.13 -2.07
N GLU A 52 -11.43 2.61 -1.80
CA GLU A 52 -12.30 2.12 -0.72
C GLU A 52 -13.29 1.02 -1.14
N VAL A 53 -13.07 0.41 -2.31
CA VAL A 53 -13.92 -0.67 -2.83
C VAL A 53 -13.16 -2.00 -2.90
N ASP A 54 -13.91 -3.09 -2.67
CA ASP A 54 -13.42 -4.47 -2.77
C ASP A 54 -12.20 -4.79 -1.87
N CYS A 55 -12.15 -4.15 -0.69
CA CYS A 55 -11.08 -4.31 0.30
C CYS A 55 -10.94 -5.75 0.83
N ALA A 56 -12.02 -6.53 0.78
CA ALA A 56 -11.99 -7.94 1.16
C ALA A 56 -11.14 -8.80 0.21
N SER A 57 -11.14 -8.50 -1.09
CA SER A 57 -10.39 -9.23 -2.12
C SER A 57 -8.94 -8.78 -2.21
N PHE A 58 -8.61 -7.62 -1.64
CA PHE A 58 -7.25 -7.12 -1.59
C PHE A 58 -6.38 -7.98 -0.66
N THR A 59 -5.15 -8.23 -1.11
CA THR A 59 -4.13 -8.95 -0.35
C THR A 59 -3.03 -7.96 -0.01
N CYS A 60 -2.80 -7.75 1.29
CA CYS A 60 -1.72 -6.91 1.77
C CYS A 60 -0.35 -7.49 1.35
N SER A 61 0.69 -6.66 1.39
CA SER A 61 2.05 -7.06 1.10
C SER A 61 2.54 -8.13 2.07
N ARG A 62 3.63 -8.81 1.68
CA ARG A 62 4.24 -9.83 2.52
C ARG A 62 4.82 -9.18 3.79
N GLY A 63 4.28 -9.53 4.96
CA GLY A 63 4.65 -8.92 6.25
C GLY A 63 3.65 -7.89 6.77
N GLU A 64 2.53 -7.71 6.06
CA GLU A 64 1.40 -6.90 6.52
C GLU A 64 0.25 -7.80 6.96
N PHE A 65 -0.47 -7.36 7.99
CA PHE A 65 -1.71 -7.93 8.47
C PHE A 65 -2.90 -7.20 7.85
N LYS A 66 -3.92 -7.98 7.45
CA LYS A 66 -5.18 -7.43 6.95
C LYS A 66 -6.21 -7.34 8.07
N CYS A 67 -6.59 -6.12 8.41
CA CYS A 67 -7.66 -5.78 9.35
C CYS A 67 -9.03 -6.28 8.88
N SER A 68 -10.04 -6.30 9.76
CA SER A 68 -11.40 -6.75 9.40
C SER A 68 -12.09 -5.79 8.43
N ASN A 69 -11.80 -4.50 8.51
CA ASN A 69 -12.23 -3.50 7.53
C ASN A 69 -11.48 -3.59 6.18
N GLY A 70 -10.42 -4.39 6.09
CA GLY A 70 -9.59 -4.55 4.89
C GLY A 70 -8.40 -3.59 4.79
N HIS A 71 -8.16 -2.76 5.82
CA HIS A 71 -6.92 -1.99 5.97
C HIS A 71 -5.72 -2.93 6.16
N CYS A 72 -4.54 -2.47 5.73
CA CYS A 72 -3.29 -3.20 5.83
C CYS A 72 -2.35 -2.45 6.75
N ILE A 73 -1.89 -3.12 7.79
CA ILE A 73 -0.91 -2.61 8.74
C ILE A 73 0.29 -3.55 8.78
N GLU A 74 1.46 -3.09 9.16
CA GLU A 74 2.61 -3.99 9.37
C GLU A 74 2.36 -4.95 10.54
N GLU A 75 2.88 -6.17 10.48
CA GLU A 75 2.77 -7.14 11.58
C GLU A 75 3.36 -6.64 12.91
N ILE A 76 4.20 -5.60 12.90
CA ILE A 76 4.75 -5.00 14.12
C ILE A 76 3.70 -4.29 14.98
N TYR A 77 2.68 -3.73 14.32
CA TYR A 77 1.54 -3.00 14.91
C TYR A 77 0.46 -3.96 15.43
N LEU A 78 0.59 -5.26 15.19
CA LEU A 78 -0.30 -6.23 15.84
C LEU A 78 -0.05 -6.26 17.35
N CYS A 79 -1.10 -5.91 18.09
CA CYS A 79 -1.18 -6.05 19.53
C CYS A 79 -0.05 -5.30 20.22
N ASP A 80 0.13 -4.04 19.81
CA ASP A 80 1.09 -3.10 20.36
C ASP A 80 0.44 -2.07 21.30
N GLY A 81 -0.90 -2.02 21.33
CA GLY A 81 -1.70 -1.21 22.23
C GLY A 81 -2.32 0.02 21.58
N ASP A 82 -2.05 0.30 20.30
CA ASP A 82 -2.66 1.35 19.51
C ASP A 82 -3.72 0.78 18.53
N ASP A 83 -4.63 1.62 18.05
CA ASP A 83 -5.67 1.23 17.09
C ASP A 83 -5.23 1.66 15.69
N ASP A 84 -4.39 0.83 15.06
CA ASP A 84 -3.85 1.07 13.72
C ASP A 84 -4.84 0.63 12.64
N CYS A 85 -5.69 -0.35 12.93
CA CYS A 85 -6.74 -0.78 12.00
C CYS A 85 -7.92 0.20 11.88
N PHE A 86 -8.07 1.18 12.78
CA PHE A 86 -9.26 2.06 12.94
C PHE A 86 -10.58 1.35 13.27
N ASP A 87 -10.55 0.02 13.38
CA ASP A 87 -11.65 -0.84 13.81
C ASP A 87 -11.25 -1.74 15.00
N LYS A 88 -10.04 -1.53 15.56
CA LYS A 88 -9.41 -2.32 16.64
C LYS A 88 -9.21 -3.79 16.32
N SER A 89 -9.25 -4.19 15.05
CA SER A 89 -9.08 -5.60 14.66
C SER A 89 -7.70 -6.14 15.00
N ASP A 90 -6.67 -5.31 14.82
CA ASP A 90 -5.29 -5.55 15.22
C ASP A 90 -5.12 -5.84 16.71
N GLU A 91 -5.88 -5.19 17.56
CA GLU A 91 -5.83 -5.39 19.01
C GLU A 91 -6.72 -6.54 19.50
N GLN A 92 -7.43 -7.25 18.60
CA GLN A 92 -8.27 -8.36 19.02
C GLN A 92 -7.47 -9.60 19.44
N PRO A 93 -7.85 -10.28 20.54
CA PRO A 93 -7.18 -11.50 21.00
C PRO A 93 -7.12 -12.63 19.98
N SER A 94 -8.05 -12.66 19.02
CA SER A 94 -8.09 -13.64 17.94
C SER A 94 -7.06 -13.40 16.84
N ASN A 95 -6.55 -12.17 16.73
CA ASN A 95 -5.61 -11.75 15.68
C ASN A 95 -4.17 -11.60 16.20
N CYS A 96 -3.99 -11.59 17.53
CA CYS A 96 -2.67 -11.51 18.15
C CYS A 96 -1.84 -12.79 17.97
N PRO A 97 -0.57 -12.69 17.51
CA PRO A 97 0.34 -13.82 17.51
C PRO A 97 0.73 -14.24 18.94
N SER A 98 1.04 -15.52 19.11
CA SER A 98 1.47 -16.11 20.38
C SER A 98 2.72 -15.41 20.94
N GLY A 99 2.51 -14.49 21.89
CA GLY A 99 3.59 -13.72 22.52
C GLY A 99 3.36 -12.21 22.55
N LYS A 100 2.38 -11.69 21.80
CA LYS A 100 1.86 -10.33 21.98
C LYS A 100 0.58 -10.37 22.82
N ARG A 101 0.33 -9.34 23.62
CA ARG A 101 -0.85 -9.27 24.49
C ARG A 101 -1.85 -8.29 23.88
N ALA A 102 -3.02 -8.80 23.53
CA ALA A 102 -4.18 -8.00 23.14
C ALA A 102 -4.56 -7.00 24.25
N VAL A 103 -4.92 -5.78 23.85
CA VAL A 103 -5.34 -4.70 24.75
C VAL A 103 -6.87 -4.60 24.89
#